data_AF-A0A2P2JN28-F1
#
_entry.id   AF-A0A2P2JN28-F1
#
_cell.length_a   1.000
_cell.length_b   1.000
_cell.length_c   1.000
_cell.angle_alpha   90.00
_cell.angle_beta   90.00
_cell.angle_gamma   90.00
#
_symmetry.space_group_name_H-M   'P 1'
#
loop_
_entity.id
_entity.type
_entity.pdbx_description
1 polymer ?
#
loop_
_entity_poly.entity_id
_entity_poly.type
_entity_poly.pdbx_seq_one_letter_code
_entity_poly.pdbx_strand_id
1 'polypeptide(L)'
;MCTSPLKMCFRVGDDRDKLLWQVGLKPHASGNYSMAVVQANSLLEDQGQVFTSPSATYVGIYDGHGGPEASRFVNQHLFTFLQKFRTEQGGLSADAIKKAFDATEEKFLGLVNRSWTFQPHIASVGSCCLLGALSNDVLYVANLGDSRAVLGRRVSESKTISAVVAERLSTDHNVGVEEVRKEVVALHPDDSDVVAYSQGVWRIKGIIQVLNFTNFFLIQSLSKRS
;
A
#
# COMPACT_ATOMS: atom_id res chain seq x y z
N MET A 1 3.89 -30.16 0.18
CA MET A 1 3.90 -29.24 -0.98
C MET A 1 2.47 -28.85 -1.28
N CYS A 2 2.09 -27.60 -0.99
CA CYS A 2 0.78 -27.04 -1.32
C CYS A 2 1.01 -25.66 -1.94
N THR A 3 1.01 -25.61 -3.26
CA THR A 3 1.33 -24.45 -4.09
C THR A 3 0.05 -23.82 -4.63
N SER A 4 -0.71 -23.10 -3.80
CA SER A 4 -1.63 -22.02 -4.26
C SER A 4 -2.31 -21.33 -3.07
N PRO A 5 -1.87 -20.13 -2.63
CA PRO A 5 -2.55 -19.37 -1.57
C PRO A 5 -3.88 -18.73 -2.04
N LEU A 6 -4.18 -18.73 -3.34
CA LEU A 6 -5.25 -17.90 -3.92
C LEU A 6 -6.61 -18.59 -4.02
N LYS A 7 -6.73 -19.86 -3.60
CA LYS A 7 -7.97 -20.64 -3.82
C LYS A 7 -9.01 -20.56 -2.70
N MET A 8 -8.72 -20.03 -1.51
CA MET A 8 -9.54 -20.38 -0.33
C MET A 8 -10.44 -19.31 0.29
N CYS A 9 -10.59 -18.09 -0.26
CA CYS A 9 -11.54 -17.15 0.37
C CYS A 9 -12.44 -16.31 -0.56
N PHE A 10 -12.22 -16.18 -1.87
CA PHE A 10 -12.82 -15.03 -2.58
C PHE A 10 -13.21 -15.28 -4.06
N ARG A 11 -13.97 -16.34 -4.38
CA ARG A 11 -14.59 -16.49 -5.73
C ARG A 11 -16.11 -16.29 -5.68
N VAL A 12 -16.57 -15.12 -6.11
CA VAL A 12 -17.88 -14.93 -6.74
C VAL A 12 -17.66 -14.03 -7.95
N GLY A 13 -17.63 -14.62 -9.15
CA GLY A 13 -17.51 -13.90 -10.41
C GLY A 13 -18.08 -14.73 -11.56
N ASP A 14 -19.06 -14.16 -12.25
CA ASP A 14 -19.72 -14.64 -13.47
C ASP A 14 -18.69 -14.82 -14.62
N ASP A 15 -18.90 -15.78 -15.50
CA ASP A 15 -17.94 -16.34 -16.49
C ASP A 15 -17.53 -15.36 -17.63
N ARG A 16 -17.79 -14.06 -17.46
CA ARG A 16 -17.73 -13.08 -18.54
C ARG A 16 -16.48 -12.20 -18.58
N ASP A 17 -15.64 -12.20 -17.55
CA ASP A 17 -14.39 -11.43 -17.61
C ASP A 17 -13.31 -11.96 -16.64
N LYS A 18 -12.46 -12.89 -17.12
CA LYS A 18 -11.47 -13.60 -16.29
C LYS A 18 -10.38 -12.70 -15.69
N LEU A 19 -10.23 -11.47 -16.20
CA LEU A 19 -9.23 -10.50 -15.78
C LEU A 19 -9.77 -9.48 -14.75
N LEU A 20 -11.09 -9.39 -14.59
CA LEU A 20 -11.74 -8.52 -13.61
C LEU A 20 -12.13 -9.36 -12.40
N TRP A 21 -11.74 -8.89 -11.21
CA TRP A 21 -12.34 -9.38 -9.98
C TRP A 21 -12.95 -8.22 -9.20
N GLN A 22 -14.04 -8.53 -8.49
CA GLN A 22 -14.72 -7.54 -7.66
C GLN A 22 -15.29 -8.18 -6.40
N VAL A 23 -15.33 -7.35 -5.37
CA VAL A 23 -16.06 -7.52 -4.14
C VAL A 23 -17.19 -6.49 -4.22
N GLY A 24 -18.42 -6.99 -4.34
CA GLY A 24 -19.61 -6.15 -4.24
C GLY A 24 -19.69 -5.45 -2.88
N LEU A 25 -20.68 -4.58 -2.70
CA LEU A 25 -20.84 -3.84 -1.46
C LEU A 25 -20.93 -4.78 -0.24
N LYS A 26 -20.03 -4.59 0.72
CA LYS A 26 -19.96 -5.30 1.99
C LYS A 26 -19.95 -4.32 3.16
N PRO A 27 -20.55 -4.69 4.30
CA PRO A 27 -20.50 -3.86 5.48
C PRO A 27 -19.08 -3.77 6.06
N HIS A 28 -18.78 -2.64 6.69
CA HIS A 28 -17.61 -2.44 7.55
C HIS A 28 -17.99 -1.55 8.76
N ALA A 29 -17.03 -1.22 9.62
CA ALA A 29 -17.28 -0.53 10.90
C ALA A 29 -18.10 0.78 10.81
N SER A 30 -18.11 1.44 9.65
CA SER A 30 -18.75 2.76 9.50
C SER A 30 -19.53 2.94 8.19
N GLY A 31 -19.96 1.85 7.54
CA GLY A 31 -20.68 1.92 6.28
C GLY A 31 -20.52 0.67 5.42
N ASN A 32 -20.38 0.89 4.10
CA ASN A 32 -20.15 -0.17 3.12
C ASN A 32 -18.89 0.12 2.30
N TYR A 33 -18.18 -0.93 1.90
CA TYR A 33 -17.06 -0.87 0.97
C TYR A 33 -17.29 -1.80 -0.20
N SER A 34 -16.65 -1.49 -1.33
CA SER A 34 -16.50 -2.39 -2.47
C SER A 34 -15.05 -2.29 -2.95
N MET A 35 -14.55 -3.34 -3.59
CA MET A 35 -13.21 -3.37 -4.15
C MET A 35 -13.28 -4.05 -5.51
N ALA A 36 -12.59 -3.52 -6.50
CA ALA A 36 -12.46 -4.17 -7.79
C ALA A 36 -11.05 -3.96 -8.30
N VAL A 37 -10.55 -4.91 -9.08
CA VAL A 37 -9.26 -4.77 -9.74
C VAL A 37 -9.30 -5.50 -11.06
N VAL A 38 -8.57 -4.94 -12.01
CA VAL A 38 -8.48 -5.39 -13.39
C VAL A 38 -7.03 -5.74 -13.68
N GLN A 39 -6.79 -6.96 -14.12
CA GLN A 39 -5.45 -7.43 -14.44
C GLN A 39 -4.99 -6.91 -15.81
N ALA A 40 -3.91 -6.12 -15.81
CA ALA A 40 -3.25 -5.65 -17.03
C ALA A 40 -2.07 -6.53 -17.46
N ASN A 41 -1.27 -7.00 -16.51
CA ASN A 41 -0.07 -7.81 -16.76
C ASN A 41 -0.41 -9.31 -16.85
N SER A 42 0.41 -10.10 -17.55
CA SER A 42 0.22 -11.56 -17.66
C SER A 42 0.24 -12.24 -16.28
N LEU A 43 1.04 -11.70 -15.36
CA LEU A 43 1.04 -12.01 -13.95
C LEU A 43 0.57 -10.76 -13.19
N LEU A 44 -0.54 -10.87 -12.47
CA LEU A 44 -1.02 -9.81 -11.61
C LEU A 44 -0.04 -9.57 -10.46
N GLU A 45 0.62 -8.41 -10.50
CA GLU A 45 1.54 -7.93 -9.45
C GLU A 45 0.77 -7.21 -8.35
N ASP A 46 -0.28 -6.46 -8.69
CA ASP A 46 -1.12 -5.78 -7.71
C ASP A 46 -1.78 -6.74 -6.72
N GLN A 47 -1.78 -6.34 -5.47
CA GLN A 47 -2.49 -7.01 -4.40
C GLN A 47 -3.34 -5.99 -3.64
N GLY A 48 -4.39 -6.47 -3.00
CA GLY A 48 -5.09 -5.67 -2.01
C GLY A 48 -5.90 -6.51 -1.06
N GLN A 49 -6.25 -5.92 0.07
CA GLN A 49 -6.97 -6.62 1.13
C GLN A 49 -7.78 -5.66 1.97
N VAL A 50 -8.87 -6.18 2.53
CA VAL A 50 -9.71 -5.46 3.48
C VAL A 50 -9.92 -6.32 4.71
N PHE A 51 -9.65 -5.74 5.88
CA PHE A 51 -10.00 -6.29 7.18
C PHE A 51 -11.12 -5.46 7.77
N THR A 52 -12.14 -6.11 8.31
CA THR A 52 -13.28 -5.46 8.95
C THR A 52 -13.55 -6.08 10.31
N SER A 53 -13.78 -5.25 11.31
CA SER A 53 -14.33 -5.62 12.61
C SER A 53 -15.44 -4.62 13.00
N PRO A 54 -16.19 -4.85 14.08
CA PRO A 54 -17.19 -3.89 14.56
C PRO A 54 -16.61 -2.49 14.89
N SER A 55 -15.31 -2.38 15.16
CA SER A 55 -14.66 -1.14 15.60
C SER A 55 -13.52 -0.66 14.71
N ALA A 56 -13.16 -1.43 13.68
CA ALA A 56 -12.06 -1.09 12.80
C ALA A 56 -12.27 -1.55 11.35
N THR A 57 -11.69 -0.82 10.40
CA THR A 57 -11.62 -1.19 8.99
C THR A 57 -10.23 -0.86 8.47
N TYR A 58 -9.51 -1.86 7.97
CA TYR A 58 -8.20 -1.67 7.35
C TYR A 58 -8.29 -2.03 5.87
N VAL A 59 -7.69 -1.21 5.03
CA VAL A 59 -7.63 -1.38 3.58
C VAL A 59 -6.16 -1.26 3.19
N GLY A 60 -5.65 -2.26 2.47
CA GLY A 60 -4.30 -2.27 1.93
C GLY A 60 -4.34 -2.37 0.41
N ILE A 61 -3.61 -1.50 -0.27
CA ILE A 61 -3.41 -1.51 -1.73
C ILE A 61 -1.91 -1.56 -1.98
N TYR A 62 -1.47 -2.55 -2.77
CA TYR A 62 -0.06 -2.84 -3.00
C TYR A 62 0.18 -3.01 -4.48
N ASP A 63 0.76 -1.99 -5.11
CA ASP A 63 1.19 -2.03 -6.51
C ASP A 63 2.56 -2.73 -6.54
N GLY A 64 2.65 -3.87 -7.22
CA GLY A 64 3.88 -4.67 -7.27
C GLY A 64 4.65 -4.43 -8.56
N HIS A 65 5.98 -4.47 -8.51
CA HIS A 65 6.81 -4.33 -9.70
C HIS A 65 8.02 -5.26 -9.70
N GLY A 66 8.39 -5.74 -10.89
CA GLY A 66 9.51 -6.67 -11.09
C GLY A 66 9.19 -8.11 -10.70
N GLY A 67 7.94 -8.38 -10.32
CA GLY A 67 7.44 -9.64 -9.78
C GLY A 67 6.40 -9.42 -8.67
N PRO A 68 5.43 -10.34 -8.46
CA PRO A 68 4.38 -10.20 -7.44
C PRO A 68 4.85 -10.58 -6.02
N GLU A 69 6.10 -11.01 -5.84
CA GLU A 69 6.59 -11.57 -4.59
C GLU A 69 6.52 -10.56 -3.43
N ALA A 70 6.92 -9.31 -3.66
CA ALA A 70 6.89 -8.26 -2.64
C ALA A 70 5.45 -7.89 -2.24
N SER A 71 4.59 -7.57 -3.21
CA SER A 71 3.19 -7.20 -2.94
C SER A 71 2.42 -8.33 -2.25
N ARG A 72 2.66 -9.60 -2.63
CA ARG A 72 2.10 -10.78 -1.95
C ARG A 72 2.64 -10.94 -0.54
N PHE A 73 3.92 -10.67 -0.32
CA PHE A 73 4.51 -10.73 1.01
C PHE A 73 3.88 -9.69 1.94
N VAL A 74 3.73 -8.45 1.47
CA VAL A 74 3.08 -7.37 2.23
C VAL A 74 1.63 -7.75 2.56
N ASN A 75 0.87 -8.24 1.57
CA ASN A 75 -0.50 -8.71 1.75
C ASN A 75 -0.61 -9.75 2.87
N GLN A 76 0.28 -10.74 2.91
CA GLN A 76 0.26 -11.81 3.90
C GLN A 76 0.68 -11.38 5.32
N HIS A 77 1.47 -10.31 5.47
CA HIS A 77 2.15 -10.00 6.73
C HIS A 77 1.70 -8.70 7.39
N LEU A 78 1.43 -7.65 6.62
CA LEU A 78 1.25 -6.30 7.15
C LEU A 78 0.13 -6.23 8.20
N PHE A 79 -1.05 -6.80 7.90
CA PHE A 79 -2.18 -6.78 8.84
C PHE A 79 -1.94 -7.63 10.08
N THR A 80 -1.16 -8.71 9.97
CA THR A 80 -0.77 -9.53 11.12
C THR A 80 0.11 -8.73 12.07
N PHE A 81 1.12 -8.03 11.54
CA PHE A 81 1.96 -7.15 12.35
C PHE A 81 1.19 -5.96 12.90
N LEU A 82 0.28 -5.37 12.11
CA LEU A 82 -0.57 -4.28 12.57
C LEU A 82 -1.42 -4.71 13.76
N GLN A 83 -2.01 -5.91 13.70
CA GLN A 83 -2.79 -6.45 14.82
C GLN A 83 -1.92 -6.70 16.06
N LYS A 84 -0.70 -7.22 15.88
CA LYS A 84 0.27 -7.42 16.96
C LYS A 84 0.58 -6.10 17.66
N PHE A 85 1.08 -5.09 16.94
CA PHE A 85 1.50 -3.83 17.53
C PHE A 85 0.33 -3.00 18.05
N ARG A 86 -0.85 -3.08 17.42
CA ARG A 86 -2.09 -2.51 17.96
C ARG A 86 -2.42 -3.07 19.34
N THR A 87 -2.27 -4.38 19.52
CA THR A 87 -2.57 -5.06 20.78
C THR A 87 -1.56 -4.68 21.86
N GLU A 88 -0.27 -4.66 21.52
CA GLU A 88 0.81 -4.26 22.43
C GLU A 88 0.67 -2.81 22.93
N GLN A 89 0.10 -1.92 22.10
CA GLN A 89 -0.06 -0.50 22.42
C GLN A 89 -1.45 -0.13 22.95
N GLY A 90 -2.36 -1.11 23.10
CA GLY A 90 -3.73 -0.85 23.56
C GLY A 90 -4.63 -0.11 22.57
N GLY A 91 -4.23 0.00 21.30
CA GLY A 91 -4.98 0.74 20.29
C GLY A 91 -4.19 0.93 19.00
N LEU A 92 -4.89 1.35 17.95
CA LEU A 92 -4.23 1.71 16.69
C LEU A 92 -3.65 3.12 16.84
N SER A 93 -2.37 3.27 16.51
CA SER A 93 -1.64 4.52 16.59
C SER A 93 -0.70 4.65 15.39
N ALA A 94 -0.17 5.86 15.15
CA ALA A 94 0.87 6.05 14.13
C ALA A 94 2.13 5.22 14.42
N ASP A 95 2.51 5.06 15.70
CA ASP A 95 3.68 4.24 16.09
C ASP A 95 3.43 2.73 15.84
N ALA A 96 2.23 2.23 16.14
CA ALA A 96 1.85 0.85 15.85
C ALA A 96 1.87 0.56 14.35
N ILE A 97 1.40 1.50 13.53
CA ILE A 97 1.46 1.41 12.07
C ILE A 97 2.91 1.38 11.62
N LYS A 98 3.74 2.33 12.06
CA LYS A 98 5.16 2.39 11.69
C LYS A 98 5.88 1.08 12.02
N LYS A 99 5.74 0.57 13.25
CA LYS A 99 6.32 -0.72 13.65
C LYS A 99 5.84 -1.89 12.80
N ALA A 100 4.58 -1.87 12.37
CA ALA A 100 4.05 -2.92 11.51
C ALA A 100 4.69 -2.94 10.12
N PHE A 101 4.95 -1.75 9.56
CA PHE A 101 5.67 -1.62 8.31
C PHE A 101 7.15 -1.99 8.47
N ASP A 102 7.84 -1.46 9.49
CA ASP A 102 9.25 -1.77 9.78
C ASP A 102 9.45 -3.29 9.92
N ALA A 103 8.58 -3.97 10.67
CA ALA A 103 8.65 -5.43 10.85
C ALA A 103 8.32 -6.20 9.56
N THR A 104 7.46 -5.65 8.70
CA THR A 104 7.15 -6.24 7.38
C THR A 104 8.36 -6.16 6.47
N GLU A 105 9.01 -5.00 6.41
CA GLU A 105 10.23 -4.78 5.64
C GLU A 105 11.36 -5.67 6.15
N GLU A 106 11.67 -5.63 7.45
CA GLU A 106 12.77 -6.41 8.04
C GLU A 106 12.60 -7.91 7.72
N LYS A 107 11.38 -8.42 7.83
CA LYS A 107 11.08 -9.82 7.50
C LYS A 107 11.25 -10.11 6.01
N PHE A 108 10.89 -9.17 5.14
CA PHE A 108 11.08 -9.30 3.70
C PHE A 108 12.56 -9.26 3.30
N LEU A 109 13.33 -8.31 3.85
CA LEU A 109 14.79 -8.24 3.66
C LEU A 109 15.47 -9.53 4.15
N GLY A 110 15.02 -10.08 5.28
CA GLY A 110 15.47 -11.39 5.75
C GLY A 110 15.14 -12.53 4.79
N LEU A 111 14.03 -12.47 4.05
CA LEU A 111 13.71 -13.41 2.97
C LEU A 111 14.64 -13.21 1.76
N VAL A 112 14.84 -11.97 1.31
CA VAL A 112 15.74 -11.63 0.19
C VAL A 112 17.16 -12.12 0.48
N ASN A 113 17.70 -11.82 1.65
CA ASN A 113 19.06 -12.22 2.06
C ASN A 113 19.27 -13.74 2.06
N ARG A 114 18.23 -14.52 2.37
CA ARG A 114 18.30 -15.98 2.35
C ARG A 114 18.11 -16.56 0.95
N SER A 115 17.39 -15.87 0.07
CA SER A 115 16.95 -16.42 -1.22
C SER A 115 17.73 -15.93 -2.42
N TRP A 116 18.38 -14.77 -2.36
CA TRP A 116 18.94 -14.11 -3.55
C TRP A 116 20.03 -14.94 -4.26
N THR A 117 20.76 -15.80 -3.55
CA THR A 117 21.82 -16.63 -4.16
C THR A 117 21.28 -17.70 -5.13
N PHE A 118 20.09 -18.23 -4.86
CA PHE A 118 19.43 -19.24 -5.70
C PHE A 118 18.20 -18.70 -6.45
N GLN A 119 17.74 -17.51 -6.09
CA GLN A 119 16.64 -16.79 -6.73
C GLN A 119 16.97 -15.29 -6.87
N PRO A 120 17.93 -14.90 -7.74
CA PRO A 120 18.46 -13.54 -7.78
C PRO A 120 17.42 -12.45 -8.08
N HIS A 121 16.35 -12.78 -8.81
CA HIS A 121 15.30 -11.82 -9.14
C HIS A 121 14.57 -11.26 -7.91
N ILE A 122 14.59 -11.97 -6.78
CA ILE A 122 13.98 -11.50 -5.52
C ILE A 122 14.63 -10.21 -5.00
N ALA A 123 15.85 -9.88 -5.44
CA ALA A 123 16.53 -8.64 -5.07
C ALA A 123 16.02 -7.41 -5.87
N SER A 124 15.31 -7.64 -6.98
CA SER A 124 14.79 -6.58 -7.85
C SER A 124 13.27 -6.41 -7.80
N VAL A 125 12.56 -7.25 -7.04
CA VAL A 125 11.11 -7.09 -6.82
C VAL A 125 10.85 -5.99 -5.79
N GLY A 126 9.76 -5.27 -5.94
CA GLY A 126 9.32 -4.27 -4.97
C GLY A 126 7.81 -4.07 -5.01
N SER A 127 7.32 -3.23 -4.10
CA SER A 127 5.90 -2.88 -4.07
C SER A 127 5.68 -1.53 -3.41
N CYS A 128 4.84 -0.69 -4.02
CA CYS A 128 4.20 0.40 -3.31
C CYS A 128 3.26 -0.18 -2.25
N CYS A 129 3.04 0.56 -1.17
CA CYS A 129 2.14 0.14 -0.11
C CYS A 129 1.34 1.31 0.46
N LEU A 130 0.03 1.29 0.21
CA LEU A 130 -0.93 2.21 0.79
C LEU A 130 -1.79 1.48 1.82
N LEU A 131 -1.81 1.98 3.05
CA LEU A 131 -2.69 1.56 4.13
C LEU A 131 -3.68 2.68 4.46
N GLY A 132 -4.97 2.40 4.37
CA GLY A 132 -6.03 3.17 5.00
C GLY A 132 -6.59 2.41 6.20
N ALA A 133 -6.58 2.99 7.39
CA ALA A 133 -7.08 2.34 8.60
C ALA A 133 -8.02 3.26 9.37
N LEU A 134 -9.30 2.89 9.42
CA LEU A 134 -10.32 3.55 10.22
C LEU A 134 -10.48 2.79 11.54
N SER A 135 -10.24 3.45 12.67
CA SER A 135 -10.40 2.88 14.01
C SER A 135 -10.82 3.97 14.98
N ASN A 136 -11.88 3.74 15.76
CA ASN A 136 -12.40 4.70 16.75
C ASN A 136 -12.61 6.12 16.16
N ASP A 137 -13.27 6.21 14.99
CA ASP A 137 -13.53 7.48 14.27
C ASP A 137 -12.29 8.27 13.84
N VAL A 138 -11.11 7.65 13.90
CA VAL A 138 -9.85 8.19 13.39
C VAL A 138 -9.44 7.41 12.14
N LEU A 139 -9.24 8.14 11.05
CA LEU A 139 -8.69 7.61 9.80
C LEU A 139 -7.18 7.85 9.77
N TYR A 140 -6.42 6.77 9.72
CA TYR A 140 -4.99 6.78 9.46
C TYR A 140 -4.74 6.44 7.99
N VAL A 141 -3.84 7.18 7.35
CA VAL A 141 -3.35 6.90 6.00
C VAL A 141 -1.84 6.82 6.06
N ALA A 142 -1.27 5.68 5.67
CA ALA A 142 0.17 5.49 5.52
C ALA A 142 0.48 5.13 4.07
N ASN A 143 1.38 5.87 3.44
CA ASN A 143 1.73 5.67 2.03
C ASN A 143 3.24 5.48 1.82
N LEU A 144 3.59 4.45 1.06
CA LEU A 144 4.90 4.20 0.47
C LEU A 144 4.74 4.06 -1.04
N GLY A 145 5.29 4.99 -1.81
CA GLY A 145 5.18 5.00 -3.27
C GLY A 145 4.09 5.93 -3.80
N ASP A 146 3.58 5.61 -4.97
CA ASP A 146 2.72 6.47 -5.80
C ASP A 146 1.24 6.05 -5.84
N SER A 147 0.88 5.02 -5.06
CA SER A 147 -0.53 4.75 -4.72
C SER A 147 -1.16 5.93 -3.95
N ARG A 148 -2.49 6.06 -4.03
CA ARG A 148 -3.18 7.25 -3.52
C ARG A 148 -4.47 6.99 -2.75
N ALA A 149 -4.61 7.65 -1.61
CA ALA A 149 -5.88 7.78 -0.89
C ALA A 149 -6.52 9.15 -1.15
N VAL A 150 -7.83 9.15 -1.45
CA VAL A 150 -8.63 10.36 -1.70
C VAL A 150 -9.94 10.27 -0.92
N LEU A 151 -10.24 11.29 -0.13
CA LEU A 151 -11.49 11.45 0.62
C LEU A 151 -12.48 12.28 -0.19
N GLY A 152 -13.66 11.71 -0.47
CA GLY A 152 -14.79 12.48 -0.99
C GLY A 152 -15.58 13.13 0.16
N ARG A 153 -15.50 14.45 0.32
CA ARG A 153 -16.24 15.20 1.34
C ARG A 153 -17.44 15.89 0.70
N ARG A 154 -18.65 15.57 1.17
CA ARG A 154 -19.85 16.32 0.79
C ARG A 154 -19.81 17.70 1.44
N VAL A 155 -19.96 18.74 0.64
CA VAL A 155 -20.03 20.14 1.08
C VAL A 155 -21.42 20.67 0.72
N SER A 156 -22.09 21.24 1.71
CA SER A 156 -23.40 21.88 1.51
C SER A 156 -23.18 23.38 1.37
N GLU A 157 -23.10 23.87 0.13
CA GLU A 157 -23.11 25.29 -0.18
C GLU A 157 -24.53 25.64 -0.64
N SER A 158 -25.36 26.09 0.32
CA SER A 158 -26.79 26.42 0.12
C SER A 158 -27.71 25.22 -0.14
N LYS A 159 -29.01 25.42 0.13
CA LYS A 159 -30.07 24.41 0.27
C LYS A 159 -30.40 23.57 -0.98
N THR A 160 -29.60 23.63 -2.04
CA THR A 160 -30.03 23.15 -3.37
C THR A 160 -29.08 22.17 -4.05
N ILE A 161 -27.76 22.18 -3.78
CA ILE A 161 -26.82 21.19 -4.35
C ILE A 161 -25.72 20.86 -3.33
N SER A 162 -25.62 19.58 -2.93
CA SER A 162 -24.46 19.08 -2.18
C SER A 162 -23.35 18.69 -3.17
N ALA A 163 -22.28 19.47 -3.24
CA ALA A 163 -21.10 19.13 -4.03
C ALA A 163 -20.25 18.10 -3.29
N VAL A 164 -19.48 17.28 -4.02
CA VAL A 164 -18.45 16.41 -3.43
C VAL A 164 -17.09 17.00 -3.78
N VAL A 165 -16.31 17.37 -2.76
CA VAL A 165 -14.93 17.82 -2.91
C VAL A 165 -14.01 16.62 -2.70
N ALA A 166 -13.08 16.42 -3.62
CA ALA A 166 -12.02 15.42 -3.49
C ALA A 166 -10.85 16.01 -2.71
N GLU A 167 -10.52 15.41 -1.57
CA GLU A 167 -9.41 15.80 -0.72
C GLU A 167 -8.36 14.69 -0.71
N ARG A 168 -7.15 15.01 -1.18
CA ARG A 168 -6.05 14.04 -1.26
C ARG A 168 -5.46 13.82 0.13
N LEU A 169 -5.35 12.55 0.55
CA LEU A 169 -4.85 12.16 1.87
C LEU A 169 -3.44 11.54 1.86
N SER A 170 -2.80 11.46 0.69
CA SER A 170 -1.44 10.97 0.57
C SER A 170 -0.66 11.72 -0.51
N THR A 171 0.63 11.90 -0.25
CA THR A 171 1.59 12.43 -1.22
C THR A 171 2.26 11.27 -1.94
N ASP A 172 2.48 11.39 -3.25
CA ASP A 172 3.21 10.37 -3.99
C ASP A 172 4.69 10.44 -3.63
N HIS A 173 5.29 9.32 -3.27
CA HIS A 173 6.70 9.20 -2.97
C HIS A 173 7.40 8.50 -4.15
N ASN A 174 7.71 9.28 -5.18
CA ASN A 174 8.39 8.81 -6.37
C ASN A 174 9.52 9.77 -6.78
N VAL A 175 10.59 9.27 -7.40
CA VAL A 175 11.76 10.09 -7.80
C VAL A 175 11.49 11.03 -8.98
N GLY A 176 10.30 11.03 -9.56
CA GLY A 176 9.80 12.13 -10.39
C GLY A 176 9.57 13.42 -9.59
N VAL A 177 9.38 13.32 -8.27
CA VAL A 177 9.33 14.47 -7.35
C VAL A 177 10.75 14.91 -6.98
N GLU A 178 11.05 16.20 -7.10
CA GLU A 178 12.41 16.72 -6.92
C GLU A 178 12.91 16.58 -5.48
N GLU A 179 12.04 16.82 -4.52
CA GLU A 179 12.30 16.71 -3.09
C GLU A 179 12.69 15.29 -2.72
N VAL A 180 11.97 14.29 -3.26
CA VAL A 180 12.29 12.87 -3.10
C VAL A 180 13.65 12.56 -3.72
N ARG A 181 13.97 13.09 -4.93
CA ARG A 181 15.31 12.90 -5.51
C ARG A 181 16.43 13.42 -4.61
N LYS A 182 16.27 14.64 -4.08
CA LYS A 182 17.27 15.26 -3.20
C LYS A 182 17.50 14.42 -1.95
N GLU A 183 16.43 13.91 -1.35
CA GLU A 183 16.51 13.03 -0.18
C GLU A 183 17.24 11.73 -0.49
N VAL A 184 16.89 11.06 -1.60
CA VAL A 184 17.52 9.79 -2.01
C VAL A 184 19.01 9.95 -2.22
N VAL A 185 19.43 11.04 -2.87
CA VAL A 185 20.85 11.36 -3.07
C VAL A 185 21.55 11.63 -1.73
N ALA A 186 20.90 12.34 -0.80
CA ALA A 186 21.48 12.63 0.52
C ALA A 186 21.68 11.37 1.39
N LEU A 187 20.80 10.37 1.25
CA LEU A 187 20.91 9.09 1.95
C LEU A 187 21.97 8.15 1.36
N HIS A 188 22.41 8.39 0.11
CA HIS A 188 23.39 7.56 -0.59
C HIS A 188 24.55 8.41 -1.14
N PRO A 189 25.35 9.05 -0.26
CA PRO A 189 26.41 9.97 -0.69
C PRO A 189 27.51 9.29 -1.52
N ASP A 190 27.71 7.98 -1.33
CA ASP A 190 28.74 7.19 -2.02
C ASP A 190 28.24 6.60 -3.36
N ASP A 191 27.00 6.88 -3.74
CA ASP A 191 26.33 6.30 -4.91
C ASP A 191 25.86 7.39 -5.87
N SER A 192 26.79 7.87 -6.72
CA SER A 192 26.53 8.97 -7.66
C SER A 192 25.41 8.66 -8.67
N ASP A 193 25.13 7.39 -8.92
CA ASP A 193 24.15 6.93 -9.91
C ASP A 193 22.85 6.43 -9.25
N VAL A 194 22.66 6.71 -7.96
CA VAL A 194 21.47 6.26 -7.21
C VAL A 194 20.18 6.75 -7.84
N VAL A 195 20.16 7.97 -8.41
CA VAL A 195 19.03 8.52 -9.17
C VAL A 195 19.52 8.85 -10.58
N ALA A 196 18.96 8.18 -11.58
CA ALA A 196 19.30 8.34 -12.98
C ALA A 196 18.08 8.79 -13.79
N TYR A 197 18.31 9.69 -14.75
CA TYR A 197 17.30 10.04 -15.75
C TYR A 197 17.40 9.09 -16.94
N SER A 198 16.35 8.33 -17.20
CA SER A 198 16.32 7.33 -18.27
C SER A 198 14.93 7.27 -18.91
N GLN A 199 14.90 7.26 -20.25
CA GLN A 199 13.66 7.18 -21.04
C GLN A 199 12.61 8.23 -20.66
N GLY A 200 13.04 9.47 -20.44
CA GLY A 200 12.13 10.59 -20.15
C GLY A 200 11.66 10.69 -18.70
N VAL A 201 12.05 9.75 -17.84
CA VAL A 201 11.64 9.71 -16.43
C VAL A 201 12.82 9.49 -15.49
N TRP A 202 12.70 9.97 -14.25
CA TRP A 202 13.66 9.72 -13.18
C TRP A 202 13.43 8.35 -12.57
N ARG A 203 14.51 7.60 -12.34
CA ARG A 203 14.50 6.24 -11.79
C ARG A 203 15.64 6.03 -10.81
N ILE A 204 15.42 5.24 -9.78
CA ILE A 204 16.45 4.73 -8.89
C ILE A 204 17.26 3.66 -9.62
N LYS A 205 18.58 3.83 -9.68
CA LYS A 205 19.51 2.97 -10.43
C LYS A 205 19.14 2.75 -11.89
N GLY A 206 18.31 3.64 -12.48
CA GLY A 206 17.79 3.48 -13.83
C GLY A 206 16.66 2.45 -13.99
N ILE A 207 16.16 1.84 -12.90
CA ILE A 207 15.21 0.72 -12.94
C ILE A 207 13.79 1.16 -12.52
N ILE A 208 13.61 1.62 -11.28
CA ILE A 208 12.28 1.85 -10.67
C ILE A 208 12.07 3.32 -10.32
N GLN A 209 10.82 3.81 -10.25
CA GLN A 209 10.54 5.20 -9.87
C GLN A 209 10.22 5.38 -8.38
N VAL A 210 10.01 4.29 -7.66
CA VAL A 210 9.59 4.27 -6.27
C VAL A 210 10.72 3.72 -5.41
N LEU A 211 10.86 4.25 -4.20
CA LEU A 211 11.86 3.83 -3.24
C LEU A 211 11.59 2.40 -2.75
N ASN A 212 12.64 1.58 -2.69
CA ASN A 212 12.62 0.37 -1.86
C ASN A 212 12.49 0.81 -0.39
N PHE A 213 11.80 -0.01 0.41
CA PHE A 213 11.17 0.27 1.71
C PHE A 213 11.95 1.07 2.79
N THR A 214 13.20 1.47 2.59
CA THR A 214 14.11 1.84 3.68
C THR A 214 14.00 3.25 4.23
N ASN A 215 13.21 4.19 3.69
CA ASN A 215 12.95 5.47 4.37
C ASN A 215 11.71 6.18 3.80
N PHE A 216 10.93 6.79 4.72
CA PHE A 216 9.80 7.72 4.51
C PHE A 216 8.36 7.15 4.55
N PHE A 217 7.80 7.07 5.77
CA PHE A 217 6.36 6.92 6.00
C PHE A 217 5.69 8.27 6.23
N LEU A 218 4.80 8.68 5.34
CA LEU A 218 3.85 9.75 5.68
C LEU A 218 2.62 9.09 6.32
N ILE A 219 2.50 9.19 7.64
CA ILE A 219 1.28 8.79 8.36
C ILE A 219 0.47 10.06 8.60
N GLN A 220 -0.66 10.20 7.90
CA GLN A 220 -1.65 11.22 8.19
C GLN A 220 -2.74 10.61 9.07
N SER A 221 -3.06 11.27 10.19
CA SER A 221 -4.20 10.90 11.03
C SER A 221 -5.23 12.02 10.95
N LEU A 222 -6.45 11.66 10.57
CA LEU A 222 -7.60 12.55 10.50
C LEU A 222 -8.64 12.09 11.50
N SER A 223 -9.01 12.97 12.42
CA SER A 223 -10.13 12.74 13.34
C SER A 223 -11.34 13.55 12.85
N LYS A 224 -12.52 12.92 12.79
CA LYS A 224 -13.77 13.67 12.60
C LYS A 224 -13.98 14.58 13.81
N ARG A 225 -13.80 15.89 13.65
CA ARG A 225 -14.40 16.86 14.58
C ARG A 225 -15.88 16.94 14.25
N SER A 226 -16.71 16.41 15.15
CA SER A 226 -18.17 16.59 15.17
C SER A 226 -18.53 18.04 15.44
#